data_AF-A0AA40I870-F1
#
_entry.id   AF-A0AA40I870-F1
#
_cell.length_a   1.000
_cell.length_b   1.000
_cell.length_c   1.000
_cell.angle_alpha   90.00
_cell.angle_beta   90.00
_cell.angle_gamma   90.00
#
_symmetry.space_group_name_H-M   'P 1'
#
loop_
_entity.id
_entity.type
_entity.pdbx_description
1 polymer ?
#
loop_
_entity_poly.entity_id
_entity_poly.type
_entity_poly.pdbx_seq_one_letter_code
_entity_poly.pdbx_strand_id
1 'polypeptide(L)'
;MSDTGMVLGGCSAARPATDEIQAIADKVKAQLEEKENKKYPTFKATEYKSQVVAGTNYFIKVQVEDDDFVHIRVFQSLPHENKPLALHDYQTNKTKQDELTYFYDTGMVLGGYSAARPATAEIQAIADKVKAQLEEKENKKYPTFKATEYKSQLVQGTNYVIKVQVEDDDFVHIQVFESLPQENKPLALEHYQTNKTRKDELIPF
;
A
#
# COMPACT_ATOMS: atom_id res chain seq x y z
N MET A 1 -15.05 -33.72 12.73
CA MET A 1 -15.61 -32.38 12.46
C MET A 1 -14.63 -31.37 13.03
N SER A 2 -13.74 -30.84 12.19
CA SER A 2 -12.80 -29.80 12.56
C SER A 2 -13.31 -28.48 11.99
N ASP A 3 -13.95 -27.72 12.86
CA ASP A 3 -14.39 -26.36 12.65
C ASP A 3 -13.15 -25.45 12.56
N THR A 4 -12.67 -25.20 11.34
CA THR A 4 -11.76 -24.07 11.08
C THR A 4 -12.61 -22.92 10.59
N GLY A 5 -13.00 -22.06 11.53
CA GLY A 5 -13.69 -20.81 11.26
C GLY A 5 -12.97 -20.02 10.18
N MET A 6 -13.58 -19.99 8.99
CA MET A 6 -13.20 -19.11 7.89
C MET A 6 -13.59 -17.69 8.32
N VAL A 7 -12.63 -16.93 8.86
CA VAL A 7 -12.83 -15.49 9.06
C VAL A 7 -12.76 -14.83 7.68
N LEU A 8 -13.92 -14.55 7.10
CA LEU A 8 -14.04 -13.79 5.85
C LEU A 8 -13.35 -12.42 6.01
N GLY A 9 -12.24 -12.22 5.30
CA GLY A 9 -11.46 -10.98 5.25
C GLY A 9 -10.09 -11.00 5.94
N GLY A 10 -9.80 -11.99 6.80
CA GLY A 10 -8.53 -12.11 7.53
C GLY A 10 -7.45 -12.87 6.75
N CYS A 11 -6.18 -12.49 6.91
CA CYS A 11 -5.05 -13.26 6.38
C CYS A 11 -4.90 -14.59 7.15
N SER A 12 -4.40 -15.63 6.49
CA SER A 12 -4.03 -16.87 7.18
C SER A 12 -2.91 -16.63 8.20
N ALA A 13 -2.78 -17.53 9.16
CA ALA A 13 -1.54 -17.64 9.95
C ALA A 13 -0.33 -17.85 9.02
N ALA A 14 0.85 -17.45 9.49
CA ALA A 14 2.12 -17.70 8.79
C ALA A 14 2.36 -19.20 8.65
N ARG A 15 2.81 -19.63 7.48
CA ARG A 15 3.13 -21.03 7.17
C ARG A 15 4.46 -21.11 6.44
N PRO A 16 5.25 -22.19 6.62
CA PRO A 16 6.42 -22.43 5.79
C PRO A 16 6.06 -22.43 4.31
N ALA A 17 6.91 -21.83 3.47
CA ALA A 17 6.71 -21.84 2.03
C ALA A 17 6.75 -23.28 1.48
N THR A 18 5.84 -23.58 0.55
CA THR A 18 5.82 -24.83 -0.22
C THR A 18 6.45 -24.63 -1.59
N ASP A 19 6.67 -25.72 -2.33
CA ASP A 19 7.17 -25.64 -3.72
C ASP A 19 6.25 -24.81 -4.64
N GLU A 20 4.93 -24.83 -4.38
CA GLU A 20 3.98 -23.98 -5.08
C GLU A 20 4.22 -22.49 -4.81
N ILE A 21 4.44 -22.13 -3.54
CA ILE A 21 4.73 -20.75 -3.14
C ILE A 21 6.07 -20.29 -3.70
N GLN A 22 7.08 -21.15 -3.73
CA GLN A 22 8.35 -20.88 -4.40
C GLN A 22 8.12 -20.59 -5.89
N ALA A 23 7.33 -21.43 -6.58
CA ALA A 23 7.02 -21.22 -8.00
C ALA A 23 6.24 -19.91 -8.25
N ILE A 24 5.37 -19.49 -7.33
CA ILE A 24 4.70 -18.19 -7.38
C ILE A 24 5.72 -17.05 -7.26
N ALA A 25 6.64 -17.13 -6.29
CA ALA A 25 7.69 -16.14 -6.10
C ALA A 25 8.60 -16.04 -7.34
N ASP A 26 9.03 -17.16 -7.89
CA ASP A 26 9.91 -17.21 -9.07
C ASP A 26 9.27 -16.55 -10.30
N LYS A 27 7.96 -16.75 -10.51
CA LYS A 27 7.22 -16.14 -11.63
C LYS A 27 7.18 -14.61 -11.59
N VAL A 28 7.28 -14.02 -10.40
CA VAL A 28 7.28 -12.56 -10.24
C VAL A 28 8.65 -11.96 -9.98
N LYS A 29 9.70 -12.78 -9.81
CA LYS A 29 11.07 -12.34 -9.54
C LYS A 29 11.56 -11.28 -10.54
N ALA A 30 11.33 -11.51 -11.83
CA ALA A 30 11.73 -10.55 -12.87
C ALA A 30 11.07 -9.18 -12.69
N GLN A 31 9.81 -9.13 -12.23
CA GLN A 31 9.10 -7.88 -11.96
C GLN A 31 9.71 -7.14 -10.77
N LEU A 32 10.20 -7.86 -9.75
CA LEU A 32 10.90 -7.27 -8.60
C LEU A 32 12.27 -6.72 -9.04
N GLU A 33 13.05 -7.52 -9.77
CA GLU A 33 14.38 -7.13 -10.25
C GLU A 33 14.34 -5.89 -11.15
N GLU A 34 13.31 -5.78 -12.00
CA GLU A 34 13.09 -4.59 -12.83
C GLU A 34 12.77 -3.36 -11.98
N LYS A 35 11.86 -3.49 -10.98
CA LYS A 35 11.50 -2.37 -10.10
C LYS A 35 12.66 -1.87 -9.23
N GLU A 36 13.52 -2.78 -8.77
CA GLU A 36 14.69 -2.46 -7.93
C GLU A 36 15.95 -2.13 -8.74
N ASN A 37 15.93 -2.34 -10.07
CA ASN A 37 17.11 -2.29 -10.92
C ASN A 37 18.30 -3.10 -10.34
N LYS A 38 17.99 -4.24 -9.72
CA LYS A 38 18.92 -5.12 -8.99
C LYS A 38 18.62 -6.57 -9.34
N LYS A 39 19.65 -7.42 -9.42
CA LYS A 39 19.52 -8.88 -9.56
C LYS A 39 19.55 -9.56 -8.21
N TYR A 40 18.79 -10.65 -8.08
CA TYR A 40 18.73 -11.46 -6.85
C TYR A 40 19.19 -12.90 -7.14
N PRO A 41 20.50 -13.22 -7.03
CA PRO A 41 21.01 -14.57 -7.33
C PRO A 41 20.36 -15.65 -6.44
N THR A 42 20.20 -15.36 -5.15
CA THR A 42 19.40 -16.16 -4.22
C THR A 42 17.97 -15.61 -4.19
N PHE A 43 16.98 -16.49 -4.24
CA PHE A 43 15.56 -16.10 -4.21
C PHE A 43 14.70 -17.23 -3.65
N LYS A 44 14.81 -17.47 -2.35
CA LYS A 44 14.20 -18.62 -1.69
C LYS A 44 13.02 -18.20 -0.82
N ALA A 45 11.81 -18.62 -1.16
CA ALA A 45 10.65 -18.45 -0.32
C ALA A 45 10.81 -19.27 0.97
N THR A 46 10.61 -18.65 2.13
CA THR A 46 10.74 -19.33 3.44
C THR A 46 9.43 -19.42 4.18
N GLU A 47 8.57 -18.41 4.06
CA GLU A 47 7.30 -18.32 4.77
C GLU A 47 6.27 -17.57 3.92
N TYR A 48 4.99 -17.89 4.09
CA TYR A 48 3.90 -17.18 3.43
C TYR A 48 2.66 -17.01 4.32
N LYS A 49 1.85 -16.01 3.96
CA LYS A 49 0.46 -15.85 4.38
C LYS A 49 -0.40 -15.67 3.13
N SER A 50 -1.67 -16.05 3.18
CA SER A 50 -2.61 -15.82 2.07
C SER A 50 -3.87 -15.08 2.54
N GLN A 51 -4.51 -14.37 1.61
CA GLN A 51 -5.79 -13.70 1.82
C GLN A 51 -6.67 -13.90 0.59
N VAL A 52 -7.88 -14.41 0.80
CA VAL A 52 -8.88 -14.55 -0.27
C VAL A 52 -9.60 -13.21 -0.46
N VAL A 53 -9.66 -12.75 -1.71
CA VAL A 53 -10.36 -11.54 -2.19
C VAL A 53 -11.14 -11.91 -3.46
N ALA A 54 -11.36 -10.98 -4.39
CA ALA A 54 -11.73 -11.32 -5.78
C ALA A 54 -10.53 -11.93 -6.54
N GLY A 55 -9.98 -13.02 -6.01
CA GLY A 55 -8.67 -13.57 -6.30
C GLY A 55 -7.97 -13.98 -5.00
N THR A 56 -6.65 -14.13 -5.04
CA THR A 56 -5.84 -14.47 -3.86
C THR A 56 -4.62 -13.57 -3.78
N ASN A 57 -4.42 -12.93 -2.63
CA ASN A 57 -3.14 -12.29 -2.30
C ASN A 57 -2.25 -13.31 -1.57
N TYR A 58 -1.00 -13.42 -2.00
CA TYR A 58 0.07 -14.12 -1.28
C TYR A 58 1.08 -13.10 -0.77
N PHE A 59 1.34 -13.14 0.53
CA PHE A 59 2.45 -12.46 1.17
C PHE A 59 3.54 -13.50 1.33
N ILE A 60 4.73 -13.25 0.81
CA ILE A 60 5.81 -14.24 0.78
C ILE A 60 7.08 -13.59 1.30
N LYS A 61 7.68 -14.19 2.33
CA LYS A 61 9.02 -13.85 2.81
C LYS A 61 10.03 -14.62 1.95
N VAL A 62 10.89 -13.89 1.26
CA VAL A 62 11.89 -14.42 0.33
C VAL A 62 13.29 -14.06 0.83
N GLN A 63 14.09 -15.07 1.11
CA GLN A 63 15.52 -14.90 1.38
C GLN A 63 16.22 -14.53 0.06
N VAL A 64 16.97 -13.44 0.08
CA VAL A 64 17.72 -12.95 -1.08
C VAL A 64 19.24 -12.95 -0.86
N GLU A 65 19.70 -12.97 0.39
CA GLU A 65 21.08 -13.27 0.82
C GLU A 65 21.06 -13.94 2.21
N ASP A 66 22.20 -14.11 2.89
CA ASP A 66 22.25 -14.87 4.16
C ASP A 66 21.35 -14.27 5.25
N ASP A 67 21.40 -12.95 5.44
CA ASP A 67 20.57 -12.20 6.41
C ASP A 67 19.68 -11.12 5.76
N ASP A 68 19.61 -11.08 4.42
CA ASP A 68 18.76 -10.14 3.66
C ASP A 68 17.52 -10.85 3.10
N PHE A 69 16.37 -10.25 3.34
CA PHE A 69 15.06 -10.74 2.95
C PHE A 69 14.26 -9.64 2.25
N VAL A 70 13.40 -10.08 1.35
CA VAL A 70 12.36 -9.27 0.74
C VAL A 70 11.01 -9.89 1.08
N HIS A 71 10.06 -9.07 1.52
CA HIS A 71 8.67 -9.49 1.61
C HIS A 71 7.97 -9.06 0.32
N ILE A 72 7.39 -9.99 -0.43
CA ILE A 72 6.65 -9.70 -1.65
C ILE A 72 5.16 -9.96 -1.48
N ARG A 73 4.34 -9.17 -2.16
CA ARG A 73 2.90 -9.39 -2.29
C ARG A 73 2.57 -9.72 -3.73
N VAL A 74 2.08 -10.93 -3.95
CA VAL A 74 1.71 -11.44 -5.27
C VAL A 74 0.20 -11.62 -5.34
N PHE A 75 -0.41 -11.09 -6.39
CA PHE A 75 -1.83 -11.30 -6.65
C PHE A 75 -2.03 -12.39 -7.70
N GLN A 76 -2.90 -13.33 -7.38
CA GLN A 76 -3.43 -14.34 -8.28
C GLN A 76 -4.89 -14.03 -8.58
N SER A 77 -5.18 -13.72 -9.84
CA SER A 77 -6.57 -13.51 -10.30
C SER A 77 -7.39 -14.80 -10.25
N LEU A 78 -8.72 -14.67 -10.29
CA LEU A 78 -9.61 -15.83 -10.32
C LEU A 78 -9.35 -16.70 -11.56
N PRO A 79 -9.53 -18.04 -11.49
CA PRO A 79 -9.18 -18.95 -12.59
C PRO A 79 -9.79 -18.59 -13.94
N HIS A 80 -11.00 -18.03 -13.96
CA HIS A 80 -11.69 -17.66 -15.20
C HIS A 80 -11.18 -16.37 -15.84
N GLU A 81 -10.43 -15.53 -15.11
CA GLU A 81 -9.87 -14.29 -15.66
C GLU A 81 -8.60 -14.53 -16.50
N ASN A 82 -7.95 -15.68 -16.35
CA ASN A 82 -6.74 -16.06 -17.10
C ASN A 82 -5.62 -14.99 -17.10
N LYS A 83 -5.52 -14.18 -16.05
CA LYS A 83 -4.47 -13.17 -15.90
C LYS A 83 -3.20 -13.79 -15.29
N PRO A 84 -2.01 -13.30 -15.67
CA PRO A 84 -0.76 -13.74 -15.06
C PRO A 84 -0.67 -13.31 -13.59
N LEU A 85 0.20 -13.97 -12.82
CA LEU A 85 0.56 -13.54 -11.48
C LEU A 85 1.25 -12.16 -11.56
N ALA A 86 0.87 -11.26 -10.67
CA ALA A 86 1.39 -9.90 -10.65
C ALA A 86 2.05 -9.59 -9.30
N LEU A 87 3.27 -9.03 -9.34
CA LEU A 87 3.90 -8.42 -8.18
C LEU A 87 3.19 -7.12 -7.85
N HIS A 88 2.31 -7.18 -6.86
CA HIS A 88 1.51 -6.04 -6.43
C HIS A 88 2.25 -5.11 -5.48
N ASP A 89 3.15 -5.62 -4.64
CA ASP A 89 4.00 -4.79 -3.77
C ASP A 89 5.20 -5.57 -3.22
N TYR A 90 6.18 -4.88 -2.64
CA TYR A 90 7.30 -5.50 -1.93
C TYR A 90 7.92 -4.57 -0.87
N GLN A 91 8.60 -5.17 0.10
CA GLN A 91 9.42 -4.48 1.11
C GLN A 91 10.82 -5.09 1.11
N THR A 92 11.84 -4.25 0.98
CA THR A 92 13.26 -4.66 1.01
C THR A 92 13.90 -4.43 2.37
N ASN A 93 15.16 -4.83 2.52
CA ASN A 93 15.96 -4.69 3.76
C ASN A 93 15.27 -5.34 4.97
N LYS A 94 14.65 -6.51 4.77
CA LYS A 94 14.09 -7.31 5.85
C LYS A 94 15.11 -8.31 6.34
N THR A 95 14.89 -8.79 7.54
CA THR A 95 15.68 -9.82 8.20
C THR A 95 14.83 -11.07 8.37
N LYS A 96 15.49 -12.16 8.76
CA LYS A 96 14.82 -13.42 9.09
C LYS A 96 13.78 -13.24 10.21
N GLN A 97 14.05 -12.36 11.17
CA GLN A 97 13.24 -12.13 12.37
C GLN A 97 12.05 -11.21 12.11
N ASP A 98 12.07 -10.39 11.06
CA ASP A 98 10.95 -9.52 10.72
C ASP A 98 9.70 -10.34 10.45
N GLU A 99 8.61 -10.09 11.18
CA GLU A 99 7.38 -10.83 10.95
C GLU A 99 6.85 -10.56 9.54
N LEU A 100 6.40 -11.61 8.85
CA LEU A 100 5.67 -11.45 7.61
C LEU A 100 4.27 -10.91 7.93
N THR A 101 4.12 -9.60 7.98
CA THR A 101 2.83 -8.93 8.19
C THR A 101 2.17 -8.62 6.86
N TYR A 102 0.91 -8.21 6.96
CA TYR A 102 0.17 -7.67 5.83
C TYR A 102 0.69 -6.28 5.46
N PHE A 103 0.85 -5.97 4.17
CA PHE A 103 1.27 -4.65 3.68
C PHE A 103 0.59 -4.27 2.35
N TYR A 104 0.28 -2.99 2.20
CA TYR A 104 -0.32 -2.40 1.00
C TYR A 104 0.71 -1.57 0.21
N ASP A 105 0.47 -1.49 -1.11
CA ASP A 105 1.29 -0.76 -2.10
C ASP A 105 1.63 0.64 -1.62
N THR A 106 2.83 0.79 -1.10
CA THR A 106 3.25 2.06 -0.49
C THR A 106 4.45 2.69 -1.18
N GLY A 107 5.18 1.99 -2.06
CA GLY A 107 6.25 2.60 -2.85
C GLY A 107 7.25 3.39 -2.03
N MET A 108 7.68 2.83 -0.89
CA MET A 108 8.38 3.60 0.14
C MET A 108 9.89 3.58 -0.01
N VAL A 109 10.45 4.77 0.14
CA VAL A 109 11.83 5.02 0.55
C VAL A 109 11.87 4.94 2.08
N LEU A 110 12.82 4.22 2.69
CA LEU A 110 12.94 4.14 4.16
C LEU A 110 12.99 5.55 4.78
N GLY A 111 11.98 5.89 5.60
CA GLY A 111 11.83 7.18 6.29
C GLY A 111 11.31 8.35 5.45
N GLY A 112 11.15 8.19 4.13
CA GLY A 112 10.70 9.25 3.21
C GLY A 112 9.28 9.04 2.68
N TYR A 113 8.73 10.08 2.05
CA TYR A 113 7.49 9.95 1.29
C TYR A 113 7.73 9.16 -0.01
N SER A 114 6.72 8.41 -0.44
CA SER A 114 6.68 7.75 -1.74
C SER A 114 6.82 8.77 -2.89
N ALA A 115 7.12 8.27 -4.09
CA ALA A 115 6.89 9.03 -5.31
C ALA A 115 5.39 9.42 -5.44
N ALA A 116 5.10 10.49 -6.18
CA ALA A 116 3.71 10.87 -6.48
C ALA A 116 3.05 9.80 -7.35
N ARG A 117 1.83 9.41 -6.98
CA ARG A 117 1.04 8.38 -7.67
C ARG A 117 -0.37 8.88 -7.93
N PRO A 118 -1.05 8.42 -8.98
CA PRO A 118 -2.46 8.71 -9.18
C PRO A 118 -3.30 8.25 -7.98
N ALA A 119 -4.27 9.06 -7.57
CA ALA A 119 -5.17 8.70 -6.48
C ALA A 119 -6.05 7.50 -6.87
N THR A 120 -6.18 6.54 -5.95
CA THR A 120 -7.10 5.41 -6.05
C THR A 120 -8.44 5.74 -5.39
N ALA A 121 -9.42 4.84 -5.51
CA ALA A 121 -10.71 4.96 -4.81
C ALA A 121 -10.55 5.01 -3.27
N GLU A 122 -9.55 4.34 -2.73
CA GLU A 122 -9.23 4.36 -1.29
C GLU A 122 -8.71 5.74 -0.86
N ILE A 123 -7.80 6.32 -1.64
CA ILE A 123 -7.27 7.67 -1.39
C ILE A 123 -8.38 8.72 -1.48
N GLN A 124 -9.30 8.58 -2.44
CA GLN A 124 -10.49 9.41 -2.50
C GLN A 124 -11.33 9.29 -1.22
N ALA A 125 -11.57 8.08 -0.74
CA ALA A 125 -12.33 7.86 0.50
C ALA A 125 -11.64 8.46 1.74
N ILE A 126 -10.31 8.43 1.81
CA ILE A 126 -9.53 9.11 2.86
C ILE A 126 -9.74 10.63 2.78
N ALA A 127 -9.65 11.21 1.58
CA ALA A 127 -9.89 12.63 1.37
C ALA A 127 -11.33 13.03 1.76
N ASP A 128 -12.33 12.27 1.33
CA ASP A 128 -13.74 12.55 1.63
C ASP A 128 -14.04 12.54 3.14
N LYS A 129 -13.41 11.62 3.89
CA LYS A 129 -13.58 11.54 5.35
C LYS A 129 -13.06 12.78 6.09
N VAL A 130 -12.03 13.44 5.57
CA VAL A 130 -11.47 14.66 6.18
C VAL A 130 -12.02 15.96 5.58
N LYS A 131 -12.82 15.88 4.51
CA LYS A 131 -13.41 17.05 3.84
C LYS A 131 -14.13 17.98 4.80
N ALA A 132 -14.95 17.43 5.70
CA ALA A 132 -15.68 18.22 6.68
C ALA A 132 -14.75 19.03 7.60
N GLN A 133 -13.59 18.46 7.97
CA GLN A 133 -12.58 19.15 8.80
C GLN A 133 -11.95 20.33 8.04
N LEU A 134 -11.69 20.16 6.73
CA LEU A 134 -11.18 21.23 5.88
C LEU A 134 -12.22 22.34 5.68
N GLU A 135 -13.47 21.98 5.39
CA GLU A 135 -14.56 22.94 5.18
C GLU A 135 -14.83 23.79 6.44
N GLU A 136 -14.72 23.19 7.62
CA GLU A 136 -14.84 23.89 8.90
C GLU A 136 -13.67 24.85 9.14
N LYS A 137 -12.43 24.42 8.91
CA LYS A 137 -11.22 25.26 9.05
C LYS A 137 -11.23 26.45 8.08
N GLU A 138 -11.67 26.25 6.84
CA GLU A 138 -11.72 27.30 5.81
C GLU A 138 -13.01 28.11 5.81
N ASN A 139 -14.02 27.69 6.58
CA ASN A 139 -15.38 28.23 6.52
C ASN A 139 -15.91 28.35 5.07
N LYS A 140 -15.58 27.35 4.23
CA LYS A 140 -15.89 27.30 2.80
C LYS A 140 -16.38 25.90 2.45
N LYS A 141 -17.35 25.80 1.52
CA LYS A 141 -17.80 24.51 0.97
C LYS A 141 -17.05 24.18 -0.31
N TYR A 142 -16.79 22.89 -0.53
CA TYR A 142 -16.13 22.39 -1.73
C TYR A 142 -17.07 21.42 -2.48
N PRO A 143 -17.92 21.90 -3.41
CA PRO A 143 -18.84 21.03 -4.16
C PRO A 143 -18.11 19.95 -4.95
N THR A 144 -16.95 20.28 -5.52
CA THR A 144 -16.01 19.33 -6.11
C THR A 144 -14.90 19.02 -5.11
N PHE A 145 -14.57 17.74 -4.97
CA PHE A 145 -13.53 17.30 -4.04
C PHE A 145 -12.92 15.98 -4.55
N LYS A 146 -12.09 16.08 -5.59
CA LYS A 146 -11.58 14.90 -6.31
C LYS A 146 -10.08 14.75 -6.07
N ALA A 147 -9.68 13.69 -5.37
CA ALA A 147 -8.28 13.31 -5.25
C ALA A 147 -7.72 12.93 -6.63
N THR A 148 -6.58 13.52 -7.01
CA THR A 148 -5.93 13.26 -8.30
C THR A 148 -4.60 12.55 -8.13
N GLU A 149 -3.83 12.92 -7.12
CA GLU A 149 -2.51 12.37 -6.83
C GLU A 149 -2.28 12.27 -5.32
N TYR A 150 -1.38 11.37 -4.91
CA TYR A 150 -0.96 11.26 -3.53
C TYR A 150 0.49 10.81 -3.38
N LYS A 151 1.04 11.09 -2.20
CA LYS A 151 2.25 10.47 -1.65
C LYS A 151 1.92 9.91 -0.27
N SER A 152 2.62 8.88 0.17
CA SER A 152 2.47 8.34 1.52
C SER A 152 3.80 8.12 2.22
N GLN A 153 3.79 8.11 3.55
CA GLN A 153 4.94 7.83 4.41
C GLN A 153 4.50 6.99 5.60
N LEU A 154 5.26 5.94 5.91
CA LEU A 154 4.97 5.04 7.03
C LEU A 154 5.66 5.58 8.28
N VAL A 155 4.87 5.75 9.32
CA VAL A 155 5.29 6.16 10.66
C VAL A 155 4.64 5.18 11.66
N GLN A 156 4.29 5.61 12.87
CA GLN A 156 3.37 4.86 13.74
C GLN A 156 1.92 5.01 13.25
N GLY A 157 1.66 4.57 12.01
CA GLY A 157 0.49 4.93 11.21
C GLY A 157 0.94 5.31 9.80
N THR A 158 0.09 5.95 9.02
CA THR A 158 0.40 6.38 7.66
C THR A 158 0.10 7.86 7.48
N ASN A 159 1.09 8.63 7.04
CA ASN A 159 0.87 9.97 6.54
C ASN A 159 0.53 9.90 5.05
N TYR A 160 -0.56 10.53 4.64
CA TYR A 160 -0.92 10.75 3.24
C TYR A 160 -0.82 12.23 2.94
N VAL A 161 -0.17 12.59 1.84
CA VAL A 161 -0.26 13.93 1.25
C VAL A 161 -1.03 13.77 -0.05
N ILE A 162 -2.17 14.44 -0.19
CA ILE A 162 -3.14 14.22 -1.26
C ILE A 162 -3.40 15.53 -1.99
N LYS A 163 -3.28 15.50 -3.31
CA LYS A 163 -3.69 16.58 -4.20
C LYS A 163 -5.17 16.42 -4.55
N VAL A 164 -5.98 17.39 -4.15
CA VAL A 164 -7.44 17.37 -4.32
C VAL A 164 -7.87 18.52 -5.22
N GLN A 165 -8.48 18.19 -6.35
CA GLN A 165 -9.15 19.14 -7.22
C GLN A 165 -10.44 19.62 -6.54
N VAL A 166 -10.57 20.94 -6.40
CA VAL A 166 -11.76 21.57 -5.81
C VAL A 166 -12.55 22.42 -6.80
N GLU A 167 -11.93 22.89 -7.90
CA GLU A 167 -12.56 23.45 -9.10
C GLU A 167 -11.68 23.13 -10.34
N ASP A 168 -11.95 23.71 -11.53
CA ASP A 168 -11.27 23.33 -12.78
C ASP A 168 -9.72 23.42 -12.73
N ASP A 169 -9.20 24.49 -12.15
CA ASP A 169 -7.75 24.69 -11.92
C ASP A 169 -7.44 25.15 -10.48
N ASP A 170 -8.39 24.96 -9.55
CA ASP A 170 -8.19 25.17 -8.11
C ASP A 170 -8.04 23.83 -7.40
N PHE A 171 -6.97 23.72 -6.63
CA PHE A 171 -6.56 22.54 -5.90
C PHE A 171 -6.23 22.88 -4.46
N VAL A 172 -6.44 21.90 -3.59
CA VAL A 172 -5.96 21.90 -2.21
C VAL A 172 -5.02 20.71 -2.04
N HIS A 173 -3.87 20.93 -1.42
CA HIS A 173 -3.01 19.84 -0.96
C HIS A 173 -3.32 19.59 0.52
N ILE A 174 -3.72 18.39 0.88
CA ILE A 174 -4.05 18.02 2.27
C ILE A 174 -3.06 16.97 2.78
N GLN A 175 -2.72 17.05 4.06
CA GLN A 175 -2.03 15.99 4.79
C GLN A 175 -2.99 15.33 5.77
N VAL A 176 -3.15 14.02 5.62
CA VAL A 176 -4.02 13.19 6.45
C VAL A 176 -3.19 12.16 7.18
N PHE A 177 -3.39 12.04 8.48
CA PHE A 177 -2.81 10.96 9.27
C PHE A 177 -3.85 9.86 9.51
N GLU A 178 -3.45 8.63 9.18
CA GLU A 178 -4.19 7.41 9.49
C GLU A 178 -3.46 6.63 10.58
N SER A 179 -4.09 6.52 11.75
CA SER A 179 -3.57 5.69 12.84
C SER A 179 -3.58 4.21 12.48
N LEU A 180 -2.74 3.42 13.14
CA LEU A 180 -2.74 1.96 13.00
C LEU A 180 -4.16 1.37 13.25
N PRO A 181 -4.58 0.32 12.53
CA PRO A 181 -5.94 -0.24 12.63
C PRO A 181 -6.36 -0.60 14.06
N GLN A 182 -5.41 -1.05 14.88
CA GLN A 182 -5.63 -1.40 16.29
C GLN A 182 -5.96 -0.21 17.20
N GLU A 183 -5.64 1.02 16.80
CA GLU A 183 -5.92 2.21 17.60
C GLU A 183 -7.34 2.74 17.40
N ASN A 184 -8.01 2.36 16.31
CA ASN A 184 -9.38 2.74 15.98
C ASN A 184 -9.65 4.26 16.13
N LYS A 185 -8.68 5.10 15.75
CA LYS A 185 -8.84 6.57 15.78
C LYS A 185 -9.40 7.07 14.44
N PRO A 186 -10.19 8.17 14.44
CA PRO A 186 -10.62 8.79 13.20
C PRO A 186 -9.43 9.36 12.41
N LEU A 187 -9.59 9.44 11.09
CA LEU A 187 -8.62 10.14 10.24
C LEU A 187 -8.53 11.62 10.64
N ALA A 188 -7.30 12.13 10.72
CA ALA A 188 -7.03 13.50 11.12
C ALA A 188 -6.47 14.31 9.96
N LEU A 189 -7.06 15.48 9.68
CA LEU A 189 -6.47 16.49 8.81
C LEU A 189 -5.43 17.29 9.58
N GLU A 190 -4.15 16.95 9.38
CA GLU A 190 -3.02 17.58 10.06
C GLU A 190 -2.67 18.94 9.45
N HIS A 191 -2.45 18.97 8.13
CA HIS A 191 -2.04 20.17 7.41
C HIS A 191 -2.78 20.32 6.07
N TYR A 192 -2.81 21.54 5.54
CA TYR A 192 -3.34 21.80 4.20
C TYR A 192 -2.75 23.07 3.57
N GLN A 193 -2.76 23.15 2.25
CA GLN A 193 -2.42 24.35 1.46
C GLN A 193 -3.51 24.57 0.42
N THR A 194 -4.05 25.79 0.35
CA THR A 194 -5.06 26.20 -0.63
C THR A 194 -4.43 26.97 -1.79
N ASN A 195 -5.26 27.35 -2.78
CA ASN A 195 -4.85 28.11 -3.96
C ASN A 195 -3.74 27.42 -4.76
N LYS A 196 -3.80 26.09 -4.86
CA LYS A 196 -2.91 25.30 -5.71
C LYS A 196 -3.53 25.13 -7.09
N THR A 197 -2.69 24.81 -8.05
CA THR A 197 -3.04 24.55 -9.44
C THR A 197 -2.70 23.12 -9.80
N ARG A 198 -3.17 22.66 -10.97
CA ARG A 198 -2.80 21.34 -11.48
C ARG A 198 -1.29 21.14 -11.62
N LYS A 199 -0.51 22.20 -11.85
CA LYS A 199 0.93 22.14 -12.08
C LYS A 199 1.76 22.12 -10.79
N ASP A 200 1.19 22.55 -9.67
CA ASP A 200 1.93 22.58 -8.41
C ASP A 200 2.31 21.17 -7.95
N GLU A 201 3.59 20.97 -7.65
CA GLU A 201 4.08 19.68 -7.17
C GLU A 201 3.51 19.35 -5.79
N LEU A 202 3.28 18.05 -5.55
CA LEU A 202 2.81 17.57 -4.26
C LEU A 202 4.00 17.44 -3.30
N ILE A 203 4.34 18.55 -2.64
CA ILE A 203 5.42 18.63 -1.65
C ILE A 203 4.85 18.29 -0.25
N PRO A 204 5.41 17.27 0.44
CA PRO A 204 5.06 17.01 1.84
C PRO A 204 5.40 18.17 2.78
N PHE A 205 4.66 18.31 3.88
CA PHE A 205 4.76 19.44 4.80
C PHE A 205 5.96 19.32 5.76
#